data_AF-A0AAN8Q718-F1
#
_entry.id   AF-A0AAN8Q718-F1
#
_cell.length_a   1.000
_cell.length_b   1.000
_cell.length_c   1.000
_cell.angle_alpha   90.00
_cell.angle_beta   90.00
_cell.angle_gamma   90.00
#
_symmetry.space_group_name_H-M   'P 1'
#
loop_
_entity.id
_entity.type
_entity.pdbx_description
1 polymer ?
#
loop_
_entity_poly.entity_id
_entity_poly.type
_entity_poly.pdbx_seq_one_letter_code
_entity_poly.pdbx_strand_id
1 'polypeptide(L)'
;MVIEESDNRFGIKEGSGGSALGTHDNEGSIAQVAVRKWDMRSDVPKVVIPESEKVGFSLRKLWAFTGPGFLMSIAYLDPGNIESDLQSGVTAQYKLLWLLLTASALGLVVQRLSARLGVVTGLHLAELCYRQYKKVPRIILWLMIEVAIIGSDMQEVIGTAIALYLLSNKV
;
A
#
# COMPACT_ATOMS: atom_id res chain seq x y z
N MET A 1 -5.75 -1.97 0.05
CA MET A 1 -5.72 -2.84 1.25
C MET A 1 -7.12 -2.83 1.82
N VAL A 2 -7.91 -3.86 1.49
CA VAL A 2 -9.32 -3.96 1.86
C VAL A 2 -9.39 -4.32 3.35
N ILE A 3 -9.87 -3.39 4.18
CA ILE A 3 -10.22 -3.66 5.57
C ILE A 3 -11.74 -3.78 5.61
N GLU A 4 -12.21 -5.02 5.75
CA GLU A 4 -13.61 -5.32 5.95
C GLU A 4 -14.00 -5.02 7.41
N GLU A 5 -15.07 -4.25 7.53
CA GLU A 5 -15.68 -3.78 8.77
C GLU A 5 -16.80 -4.75 9.17
N SER A 6 -16.71 -5.37 10.35
CA SER A 6 -17.86 -5.99 11.05
C SER A 6 -17.47 -6.23 12.52
N ASP A 7 -17.72 -5.28 13.42
CA ASP A 7 -18.97 -5.08 14.16
C ASP A 7 -19.25 -6.15 15.25
N ASN A 8 -18.76 -5.84 16.46
CA ASN A 8 -19.58 -5.73 17.68
C ASN A 8 -20.60 -6.85 17.97
N ARG A 9 -20.24 -7.83 18.82
CA ARG A 9 -21.20 -8.44 19.78
C ARG A 9 -20.50 -8.95 21.05
N PHE A 10 -20.36 -8.06 22.02
CA PHE A 10 -20.47 -8.43 23.43
C PHE A 10 -21.96 -8.37 23.79
N GLY A 11 -22.55 -9.51 24.18
CA GLY A 11 -23.96 -9.62 24.54
C GLY A 11 -24.20 -10.88 25.34
N ILE A 12 -24.23 -10.74 26.66
CA ILE A 12 -24.68 -11.75 27.62
C ILE A 12 -26.21 -11.73 27.69
N LYS A 13 -26.83 -12.93 27.60
CA LYS A 13 -28.14 -13.41 28.12
C LYS A 13 -28.64 -14.50 27.16
N GLU A 14 -29.32 -15.58 27.52
CA GLU A 14 -29.88 -16.15 28.76
C GLU A 14 -30.14 -17.65 28.44
N GLY A 15 -30.20 -18.53 29.44
CA GLY A 15 -30.54 -19.94 29.22
C GLY A 15 -32.05 -20.16 29.00
N SER A 16 -32.42 -21.15 28.20
CA SER A 16 -33.58 -22.03 28.40
C SER A 16 -33.63 -23.09 27.27
N GLY A 17 -33.96 -24.32 27.63
CA GLY A 17 -34.00 -25.47 26.73
C GLY A 17 -35.18 -25.48 25.75
N GLY A 18 -35.07 -26.32 24.72
CA GLY A 18 -36.16 -26.63 23.79
C GLY A 18 -35.66 -27.33 22.53
N SER A 19 -35.85 -28.64 22.45
CA SER A 19 -35.63 -29.49 21.28
C SER A 19 -36.64 -29.24 20.16
N ALA A 20 -36.19 -29.17 18.91
CA ALA A 20 -36.87 -29.63 17.68
C ALA A 20 -35.97 -29.29 16.48
N LEU A 21 -35.43 -30.28 15.77
CA LEU A 21 -35.98 -30.86 14.53
C LEU A 21 -35.45 -30.11 13.29
N GLY A 22 -34.66 -30.85 12.50
CA GLY A 22 -33.72 -30.29 11.54
C GLY A 22 -34.33 -29.66 10.28
N THR A 23 -33.49 -28.97 9.53
CA THR A 23 -33.09 -29.27 8.15
C THR A 23 -32.26 -28.11 7.57
N HIS A 24 -31.15 -28.46 6.91
CA HIS A 24 -30.32 -27.61 6.02
C HIS A 24 -29.32 -26.62 6.64
N ASP A 25 -28.28 -27.16 7.28
CA ASP A 25 -27.10 -26.43 7.76
C ASP A 25 -25.80 -26.91 7.07
N ASN A 26 -25.81 -26.91 5.73
CA ASN A 26 -24.65 -27.34 4.92
C ASN A 26 -23.92 -26.20 4.18
N GLU A 27 -24.31 -24.94 4.36
CA GLU A 27 -23.62 -23.78 3.75
C GLU A 27 -22.57 -23.15 4.68
N GLY A 28 -22.78 -23.20 6.00
CA GLY A 28 -21.81 -22.71 6.99
C GLY A 28 -20.53 -23.55 7.09
N SER A 29 -20.62 -24.86 6.81
CA SER A 29 -19.48 -25.77 6.90
C SER A 29 -18.49 -25.56 5.75
N ILE A 30 -18.97 -25.31 4.53
CA ILE A 30 -18.11 -25.14 3.35
C ILE A 30 -17.34 -23.83 3.41
N ALA A 31 -17.96 -22.75 3.90
CA ALA A 31 -17.27 -21.47 4.14
C ALA A 31 -16.20 -21.60 5.23
N GLN A 32 -16.49 -22.26 6.35
CA GLN A 32 -15.52 -22.45 7.44
C GLN A 32 -14.37 -23.40 7.06
N VAL A 33 -14.66 -24.46 6.29
CA VAL A 33 -13.64 -25.39 5.77
C VAL A 33 -12.79 -24.71 4.69
N ALA A 34 -13.38 -23.86 3.84
CA ALA A 34 -12.63 -23.07 2.86
C ALA A 34 -11.72 -22.05 3.55
N VAL A 35 -12.22 -21.29 4.53
CA VAL A 35 -11.44 -20.32 5.31
C VAL A 35 -10.29 -21.02 6.08
N ARG A 36 -10.54 -22.16 6.72
CA ARG A 36 -9.47 -22.97 7.35
C ARG A 36 -8.43 -23.47 6.34
N LYS A 37 -8.83 -23.73 5.09
CA LYS A 37 -7.94 -24.25 4.05
C LYS A 37 -7.01 -23.18 3.47
N TRP A 38 -7.41 -21.91 3.50
CA TRP A 38 -6.56 -20.78 3.13
C TRP A 38 -5.52 -20.45 4.22
N ASP A 39 -5.89 -20.60 5.48
CA ASP A 39 -4.99 -20.37 6.63
C ASP A 39 -3.83 -21.40 6.68
N MET A 40 -4.13 -22.65 6.29
CA MET A 40 -3.15 -23.75 6.25
C MET A 40 -2.09 -23.63 5.13
N ARG A 41 -2.16 -22.61 4.26
CA ARG A 41 -1.23 -22.43 3.13
C ARG A 41 -0.37 -21.18 3.24
N SER A 42 -0.18 -20.70 4.46
CA SER A 42 0.79 -19.66 4.81
C SER A 42 2.18 -20.26 5.15
N ASP A 43 2.62 -21.27 4.39
CA ASP A 43 4.05 -21.55 4.25
C ASP A 43 4.67 -20.45 3.39
N VAL A 44 4.70 -19.22 3.91
CA VAL A 44 5.62 -18.20 3.41
C VAL A 44 7.01 -18.79 3.61
N PRO A 45 7.77 -19.09 2.53
CA PRO A 45 9.11 -19.62 2.70
C PRO A 45 9.91 -18.57 3.49
N LYS A 46 10.17 -18.87 4.76
CA LYS A 46 11.06 -18.07 5.61
C LYS A 46 12.37 -17.98 4.83
N VAL A 47 12.71 -16.78 4.38
CA VAL A 47 13.95 -16.51 3.66
C VAL A 47 15.09 -17.03 4.54
N VAL A 48 15.68 -18.15 4.13
CA VAL A 48 16.85 -18.74 4.79
C VAL A 48 17.99 -17.78 4.54
N ILE A 49 18.33 -16.97 5.55
CA ILE A 49 19.48 -16.08 5.51
C ILE A 49 20.69 -16.98 5.79
N PRO A 50 21.57 -17.24 4.80
CA PRO A 50 22.83 -17.87 5.12
C PRO A 50 23.60 -16.91 6.03
N GLU A 51 23.89 -17.37 7.24
CA GLU A 51 24.88 -16.78 8.14
C GLU A 51 26.25 -16.96 7.49
N SER A 52 26.51 -16.19 6.44
CA SER A 52 27.82 -16.09 5.84
C SER A 52 28.53 -14.93 6.51
N GLU A 53 29.43 -15.34 7.38
CA GLU A 53 30.56 -14.66 7.99
C GLU A 53 31.46 -13.95 6.94
N LYS A 54 30.90 -13.01 6.18
CA LYS A 54 31.63 -12.14 5.26
C LYS A 54 31.21 -10.70 5.49
N VAL A 55 32.05 -10.00 6.24
CA VAL A 55 32.01 -8.55 6.47
C VAL A 55 32.39 -7.87 5.14
N GLY A 56 31.43 -7.74 4.22
CA GLY A 56 31.63 -7.11 2.92
C GLY A 56 30.31 -6.68 2.28
N PHE A 57 30.35 -5.63 1.47
CA PHE A 57 29.18 -5.09 0.78
C PHE A 57 28.67 -6.10 -0.26
N SER A 58 27.77 -6.99 0.15
CA SER A 58 27.17 -7.98 -0.74
C SER A 58 26.13 -7.31 -1.61
N LEU A 59 26.47 -7.05 -2.88
CA LEU A 59 25.52 -6.57 -3.88
C LEU A 59 24.28 -7.47 -3.91
N ARG A 60 24.41 -8.78 -3.74
CA ARG A 60 23.27 -9.71 -3.68
C ARG A 60 22.29 -9.38 -2.53
N LYS A 61 22.81 -8.92 -1.39
CA LYS A 61 22.02 -8.46 -0.24
C LYS A 61 21.40 -7.09 -0.52
N LEU A 62 22.13 -6.18 -1.19
CA LEU A 62 21.60 -4.90 -1.66
C LEU A 62 20.41 -5.10 -2.62
N TRP A 63 20.57 -5.94 -3.65
CA TRP A 63 19.51 -6.27 -4.62
C TRP A 63 18.27 -6.86 -3.93
N ALA A 64 18.45 -7.74 -2.93
CA ALA A 64 17.33 -8.30 -2.17
C ALA A 64 16.53 -7.24 -1.36
N PHE A 65 17.16 -6.13 -0.95
CA PHE A 65 16.51 -5.04 -0.19
C PHE A 65 16.19 -3.80 -1.04
N THR A 66 16.46 -3.81 -2.36
CA THR A 66 16.23 -2.65 -3.24
C THR A 66 14.74 -2.50 -3.61
N GLY A 67 13.93 -3.55 -3.49
CA GLY A 67 12.53 -3.59 -3.91
C GLY A 67 11.67 -2.41 -3.41
N PRO A 68 11.61 -2.13 -2.10
CA PRO A 68 10.78 -1.03 -1.57
C PRO A 68 11.22 0.35 -2.08
N GLY A 69 12.52 0.57 -2.26
CA GLY A 69 13.05 1.81 -2.80
C GLY A 69 12.72 1.98 -4.28
N PHE A 70 12.82 0.90 -5.05
CA PHE A 70 12.48 0.91 -6.48
C PHE A 70 10.99 1.17 -6.74
N LEU A 71 10.09 0.54 -5.97
CA LEU A 71 8.65 0.80 -6.06
C LEU A 71 8.33 2.28 -5.79
N MET A 72 9.01 2.89 -4.83
CA MET A 72 8.85 4.31 -4.54
C MET A 72 9.41 5.23 -5.62
N SER A 73 10.52 4.86 -6.25
CA SER A 73 11.06 5.62 -7.37
C SER A 73 10.12 5.62 -8.59
N ILE A 74 9.45 4.50 -8.88
CA ILE A 74 8.47 4.44 -9.98
C ILE A 74 7.30 5.38 -9.69
N ALA A 75 6.75 5.36 -8.49
CA ALA A 75 5.65 6.25 -8.09
C ALA A 75 6.02 7.74 -8.12
N TYR A 76 7.31 8.09 -8.06
CA TYR A 76 7.73 9.49 -8.22
C TYR A 76 7.77 9.92 -9.70
N LEU A 77 7.91 8.96 -10.61
CA LEU A 77 8.00 9.15 -12.06
C LEU A 77 6.64 9.08 -12.76
N ASP A 78 5.57 9.40 -12.03
CA ASP A 78 4.22 9.44 -12.59
C ASP A 78 4.12 10.46 -13.73
N PRO A 79 3.35 10.16 -14.80
CA PRO A 79 3.24 11.01 -15.99
C PRO A 79 2.79 12.44 -15.66
N GLY A 80 1.92 12.61 -14.65
CA GLY A 80 1.43 13.93 -14.25
C GLY A 80 2.48 14.82 -13.57
N ASN A 81 3.41 14.23 -12.82
CA ASN A 81 4.51 14.97 -12.19
C ASN A 81 5.48 15.50 -13.26
N ILE A 82 5.83 14.64 -14.23
CA ILE A 82 6.70 14.99 -15.36
C ILE A 82 6.05 16.04 -16.26
N GLU A 83 4.75 15.93 -16.55
CA GLU A 83 4.01 16.91 -17.36
C GLU A 83 4.02 18.30 -16.71
N SER A 84 3.71 18.37 -15.41
CA SER A 84 3.64 19.63 -14.66
C SER A 84 5.01 20.30 -14.55
N ASP A 85 6.06 19.52 -14.28
CA ASP A 85 7.44 20.01 -14.22
C ASP A 85 7.91 20.51 -15.60
N LEU A 86 7.56 19.80 -16.68
CA LEU A 86 7.90 20.23 -18.03
C LEU A 86 7.15 21.51 -18.44
N GLN A 87 5.84 21.58 -18.18
CA GLN A 87 5.01 22.75 -18.49
C GLN A 87 5.49 23.99 -17.74
N SER A 88 5.81 23.82 -16.46
CA SER A 88 6.33 24.90 -15.62
C SER A 88 7.77 25.29 -16.05
N GLY A 89 8.58 24.33 -16.51
CA GLY A 89 9.89 24.57 -17.09
C GLY A 89 9.85 25.35 -18.41
N VAL A 90 8.89 25.09 -19.30
CA VAL A 90 8.70 25.86 -20.53
C VAL A 90 8.32 27.32 -20.21
N THR A 91 7.44 27.53 -19.23
CA THR A 91 6.92 28.86 -18.90
C THR A 91 7.89 29.70 -18.07
N ALA A 92 8.52 29.11 -17.06
CA ALA A 92 9.33 29.81 -16.08
C ALA A 92 10.84 29.53 -16.20
N GLN A 93 11.24 28.74 -17.20
CA GLN A 93 12.64 28.44 -17.53
C GLN A 93 13.39 27.90 -16.29
N TYR A 94 14.65 28.30 -16.10
CA TYR A 94 15.50 27.81 -15.00
C TYR A 94 15.13 28.33 -13.61
N LYS A 95 14.15 29.22 -13.47
CA LYS A 95 13.80 29.82 -12.17
C LYS A 95 13.18 28.82 -11.18
N LEU A 96 12.59 27.72 -11.65
CA LEU A 96 11.91 26.73 -10.82
C LEU A 96 12.82 25.59 -10.34
N LEU A 97 14.04 25.50 -10.88
CA LEU A 97 14.93 24.37 -10.61
C LEU A 97 15.31 24.25 -9.13
N TRP A 98 15.51 25.38 -8.44
CA TRP A 98 15.81 25.39 -7.01
C TRP A 98 14.60 24.93 -6.17
N LEU A 99 13.38 25.27 -6.60
CA LEU A 99 12.14 24.88 -5.92
C LEU A 99 11.89 23.38 -6.09
N LEU A 100 12.08 22.86 -7.31
CA LEU A 100 12.00 21.44 -7.61
C LEU A 100 13.01 20.62 -6.80
N LEU A 101 14.26 21.10 -6.70
CA LEU A 101 15.31 20.45 -5.92
C LEU A 101 14.95 20.41 -4.43
N THR A 102 14.46 21.52 -3.87
CA THR A 102 14.06 21.58 -2.46
C THR A 102 12.82 20.73 -2.18
N ALA A 103 11.83 20.70 -3.08
CA ALA A 103 10.66 19.83 -2.99
C ALA A 103 11.04 18.34 -3.00
N SER A 104 11.89 17.92 -3.94
CA SER A 104 12.39 16.53 -4.03
C SER A 104 13.17 16.13 -2.77
N ALA A 105 13.98 17.04 -2.23
CA ALA A 105 14.73 16.79 -0.99
C ALA A 105 13.81 16.59 0.23
N LEU A 106 12.76 17.41 0.36
CA LEU A 106 11.75 17.24 1.41
C LEU A 106 10.97 15.92 1.25
N GLY A 107 10.61 15.55 0.02
CA GLY A 107 9.98 14.27 -0.28
C GLY A 107 10.83 13.09 0.19
N LEU A 108 12.14 13.11 -0.11
CA LEU A 108 13.08 12.07 0.35
C LEU A 108 13.18 12.00 1.88
N VAL A 109 13.15 13.15 2.58
CA VAL A 109 13.16 13.17 4.05
C VAL A 109 11.89 12.52 4.61
N VAL A 110 10.72 12.86 4.10
CA VAL A 110 9.44 12.26 4.51
C VAL A 110 9.43 10.75 4.22
N GLN A 111 9.92 10.34 3.06
CA GLN A 111 10.04 8.93 2.69
C GLN A 111 10.93 8.15 3.65
N ARG A 112 12.08 8.72 4.05
CA ARG A 112 12.98 8.11 5.03
C ARG A 112 12.36 8.03 6.42
N LEU A 113 11.59 9.04 6.84
CA LEU A 113 10.89 9.01 8.12
C LEU A 113 9.80 7.93 8.13
N SER A 114 9.03 7.80 7.06
CA SER A 114 8.03 6.74 6.90
C SER A 114 8.65 5.35 6.92
N ALA A 115 9.76 5.15 6.18
CA ALA A 115 10.50 3.89 6.19
C ALA A 115 11.05 3.56 7.58
N ARG A 116 11.66 4.54 8.26
CA ARG A 116 12.20 4.35 9.62
C ARG A 116 11.09 4.04 10.62
N LEU A 117 9.94 4.69 10.51
CA LEU A 117 8.77 4.41 11.33
C LEU A 117 8.31 2.96 11.15
N GLY A 118 8.19 2.49 9.91
CA GLY A 118 7.80 1.11 9.60
C GLY A 118 8.81 0.07 10.11
N VAL A 119 10.11 0.35 9.99
CA VAL A 119 11.17 -0.55 10.48
C VAL A 119 11.22 -0.59 12.00
N VAL A 120 11.05 0.53 12.70
CA VAL A 120 11.14 0.60 14.17
C VAL A 120 9.88 0.06 14.85
N THR A 121 8.71 0.37 14.32
CA THR A 121 7.43 -0.04 14.92
C THR A 121 6.95 -1.40 14.43
N GLY A 122 7.40 -1.86 13.26
CA GLY A 122 6.89 -3.05 12.58
C GLY A 122 5.48 -2.88 12.01
N LEU A 123 4.91 -1.67 12.07
CA LEU A 123 3.54 -1.35 11.67
C LEU A 123 3.55 -0.38 10.48
N HIS A 124 2.54 -0.47 9.61
CA HIS A 124 2.38 0.50 8.52
C HIS A 124 1.80 1.83 9.03
N LEU A 125 2.08 2.93 8.32
CA LEU A 125 1.64 4.27 8.74
C LEU A 125 0.11 4.35 8.95
N ALA A 126 -0.67 3.68 8.08
CA ALA A 126 -2.12 3.62 8.23
C ALA A 126 -2.57 2.87 9.51
N GLU A 127 -1.85 1.83 9.95
CA GLU A 127 -2.14 1.10 11.18
C GLU A 127 -1.78 1.94 12.42
N LEU A 128 -0.66 2.66 12.36
CA LEU A 128 -0.28 3.57 13.43
C LEU A 128 -1.33 4.69 13.58
N CYS A 129 -1.77 5.28 12.47
CA CYS A 129 -2.87 6.25 12.47
C CYS A 129 -4.17 5.63 13.01
N TYR A 130 -4.50 4.40 12.62
CA TYR A 130 -5.69 3.70 13.09
C TYR A 130 -5.69 3.51 14.62
N ARG A 131 -4.54 3.16 15.20
CA ARG A 131 -4.38 2.92 16.65
C ARG A 131 -4.32 4.21 17.47
N GLN A 132 -3.74 5.28 16.93
CA GLN A 132 -3.55 6.54 17.64
C GLN A 132 -4.76 7.49 17.56
N TYR A 133 -5.53 7.46 16.46
CA TYR A 133 -6.63 8.40 16.23
C TYR A 133 -8.01 7.86 16.60
N LYS A 134 -8.87 8.78 17.07
CA LYS A 134 -10.31 8.52 17.31
C LYS A 134 -11.06 8.25 15.99
N LYS A 135 -12.29 7.74 16.08
CA LYS A 135 -13.11 7.29 14.92
C LYS A 135 -13.26 8.35 13.82
N VAL A 136 -13.44 9.63 14.16
CA VAL A 136 -13.69 10.69 13.15
C VAL A 136 -12.47 10.99 12.28
N PRO A 137 -11.28 11.35 12.83
CA PRO A 137 -10.09 11.55 11.99
C PRO A 137 -9.70 10.32 11.18
N ARG A 138 -9.93 9.12 11.72
CA ARG A 138 -9.66 7.85 11.02
C ARG A 138 -10.44 7.74 9.69
N ILE A 139 -11.74 8.04 9.72
CA ILE A 139 -12.58 7.96 8.51
C ILE A 139 -12.14 9.02 7.49
N ILE A 140 -11.80 10.23 7.95
CA ILE A 140 -11.30 11.30 7.06
C ILE A 140 -9.97 10.90 6.43
N LEU A 141 -9.03 10.35 7.19
CA LEU A 141 -7.74 9.87 6.67
C LEU A 141 -7.93 8.74 5.66
N TRP A 142 -8.87 7.83 5.93
CA TRP A 142 -9.23 6.76 5.00
C TRP A 142 -9.81 7.32 3.69
N LEU A 143 -10.74 8.27 3.76
CA LEU A 143 -11.30 8.91 2.57
C LEU A 143 -10.23 9.66 1.77
N MET A 144 -9.34 10.41 2.44
CA MET A 144 -8.28 11.16 1.79
C MET A 144 -7.29 10.24 1.05
N ILE A 145 -6.89 9.12 1.66
CA ILE A 145 -5.97 8.18 0.99
C ILE A 145 -6.66 7.48 -0.18
N GLU A 146 -7.95 7.15 -0.05
CA GLU A 146 -8.71 6.53 -1.14
C GLU A 146 -8.80 7.47 -2.36
N VAL A 147 -9.15 8.73 -2.12
CA VAL A 147 -9.19 9.77 -3.18
C VAL A 147 -7.79 10.00 -3.77
N ALA A 148 -6.73 9.99 -2.95
CA ALA A 148 -5.36 10.14 -3.45
C ALA A 148 -4.93 8.98 -4.36
N ILE A 149 -5.29 7.74 -4.00
CA ILE A 149 -4.97 6.55 -4.81
C ILE A 149 -5.73 6.60 -6.14
N ILE A 150 -7.02 6.93 -6.13
CA ILE A 150 -7.83 7.09 -7.36
C ILE A 150 -7.24 8.19 -8.26
N GLY A 151 -6.78 9.30 -7.67
CA GLY A 151 -6.14 10.39 -8.40
C GLY A 151 -4.81 10.00 -9.06
N SER A 152 -3.98 9.22 -8.37
CA SER A 152 -2.70 8.70 -8.90
C SER A 152 -2.95 7.69 -10.02
N ASP A 153 -3.88 6.74 -9.84
CA ASP A 153 -4.25 5.74 -10.84
C ASP A 153 -4.81 6.38 -12.13
N MET A 154 -5.62 7.44 -11.99
CA MET A 154 -6.15 8.19 -13.14
C MET A 154 -5.02 8.75 -14.03
N GLN A 155 -3.93 9.25 -13.44
CA GLN A 155 -2.79 9.77 -14.21
C GLN A 155 -2.03 8.65 -14.92
N GLU A 156 -1.86 7.49 -14.28
CA GLU A 156 -1.20 6.33 -14.88
C GLU A 156 -1.99 5.82 -16.11
N VAL A 157 -3.32 5.75 -16.01
CA VAL A 157 -4.20 5.36 -17.12
C VAL A 157 -4.12 6.36 -18.28
N ILE A 158 -4.16 7.66 -18.00
CA ILE A 158 -4.06 8.71 -19.04
C ILE A 158 -2.68 8.66 -19.72
N GLY A 159 -1.61 8.58 -18.94
CA GLY A 159 -0.25 8.48 -19.48
C GLY A 159 -0.05 7.23 -20.35
N THR A 160 -0.56 6.08 -19.89
CA THR A 160 -0.51 4.83 -20.66
C THR A 160 -1.34 4.92 -21.94
N ALA A 161 -2.52 5.53 -21.90
CA ALA A 161 -3.35 5.73 -23.08
C ALA A 161 -2.67 6.62 -24.13
N ILE A 162 -2.05 7.73 -23.70
CA ILE A 162 -1.28 8.62 -24.59
C ILE A 162 -0.05 7.88 -25.13
N ALA A 163 0.67 7.14 -24.28
CA ALA A 163 1.85 6.37 -24.71
C ALA A 163 1.47 5.30 -25.75
N LEU A 164 0.37 4.57 -25.55
CA LEU A 164 -0.14 3.61 -26.52
C LEU A 164 -0.65 4.28 -27.79
N TYR A 165 -1.32 5.43 -27.71
CA TYR A 165 -1.74 6.19 -28.89
C TYR A 165 -0.54 6.63 -29.73
N LEU A 166 0.54 7.10 -29.09
CA LEU A 166 1.78 7.49 -29.77
C LEU A 166 2.56 6.30 -30.34
N LEU A 167 2.56 5.15 -29.65
CA LEU A 167 3.28 3.95 -30.08
C LEU A 167 2.51 3.18 -31.17
N SER A 168 1.19 3.05 -31.00
CA SER A 168 0.26 2.40 -31.94
C SER A 168 -0.02 3.25 -33.18
N ASN A 169 0.81 4.27 -33.40
CA ASN A 169 0.72 5.26 -34.45
C ASN A 169 0.13 4.67 -35.73
N LYS A 170 -1.11 5.07 -36.03
CA LYS A 170 -1.52 5.37 -37.39
C LYS A 170 -0.62 6.51 -37.90
N VAL A 171 0.61 6.16 -38.25
CA VAL A 171 1.32 6.71 -39.41
C VAL A 171 0.84 5.95 -40.64
#